data_AF-A0A7W1HQG9-F1
#
_entry.id   AF-A0A7W1HQG9-F1
#
_cell.length_a   1.000
_cell.length_b   1.000
_cell.length_c   1.000
_cell.angle_alpha   90.00
_cell.angle_beta   90.00
_cell.angle_gamma   90.00
#
_symmetry.space_group_name_H-M   'P 1'
#
loop_
_entity.id
_entity.type
_entity.pdbx_description
1 polymer ?
#
loop_
_entity_poly.entity_id
_entity_poly.type
_entity_poly.pdbx_seq_one_letter_code
_entity_poly.pdbx_strand_id
1 'polypeptide(L)'
;MAAGEDIRGRDNGEIRFVTYLSPSIPQALFEALADHVQRALERERVSLRVESRASGPQKGSECSSFAEDADVAFMCAPSFTWLRGLQPPPVELLGVLPIFDDERNLGRPVYFCDVVVRKDGQIHAFSDLKGGSWAYNDACSLSG
;
A
#
# COMPACT_ATOMS: atom_id res chain seq x y z
N MET A 1 14.01 13.53 -35.30
CA MET A 1 12.57 13.26 -35.25
C MET A 1 12.40 12.00 -34.43
N ALA A 2 12.11 12.15 -33.13
CA ALA A 2 11.86 11.03 -32.23
C ALA A 2 10.37 10.71 -32.30
N ALA A 3 10.04 9.44 -32.50
CA ALA A 3 8.68 8.94 -32.54
C ALA A 3 8.01 9.19 -31.18
N GLY A 4 6.86 9.85 -31.19
CA GLY A 4 5.98 9.92 -30.03
C GLY A 4 5.43 8.53 -29.77
N GLU A 5 5.76 7.95 -28.62
CA GLU A 5 5.07 6.76 -28.14
C GLU A 5 3.64 7.16 -27.76
N ASP A 6 2.73 6.56 -28.50
CA ASP A 6 1.31 6.76 -28.40
C ASP A 6 0.79 6.04 -27.15
N ILE A 7 0.50 6.78 -26.07
CA ILE A 7 -0.16 6.26 -24.85
C ILE A 7 -1.67 6.07 -25.14
N ARG A 8 -2.00 5.37 -26.21
CA ARG A 8 -3.38 5.03 -26.61
C ARG A 8 -3.51 3.52 -26.69
N GLY A 9 -3.64 2.90 -25.52
CA GLY A 9 -3.84 1.44 -25.41
C GLY A 9 -4.40 0.93 -24.08
N ARG A 10 -4.81 1.81 -23.14
CA ARG A 10 -5.58 1.41 -21.96
C ARG A 10 -7.04 1.79 -22.16
N ASP A 11 -7.94 0.91 -21.76
CA ASP A 11 -9.39 1.08 -21.83
C ASP A 11 -9.77 2.46 -21.27
N ASN A 12 -10.28 3.35 -22.12
CA ASN A 12 -10.23 4.80 -21.89
C ASN A 12 -11.30 5.31 -20.89
N GLY A 13 -11.99 4.40 -20.18
CA GLY A 13 -13.15 4.72 -19.35
C GLY A 13 -12.96 4.57 -17.84
N GLU A 14 -12.12 3.62 -17.38
CA GLU A 14 -12.07 3.24 -15.97
C GLU A 14 -10.70 3.52 -15.33
N ILE A 15 -10.70 4.08 -14.11
CA ILE A 15 -9.50 4.14 -13.26
C ILE A 15 -9.62 3.06 -12.20
N ARG A 16 -8.65 2.14 -12.15
CA ARG A 16 -8.69 0.95 -11.29
C ARG A 16 -7.85 1.17 -10.04
N PHE A 17 -8.53 1.30 -8.91
CA PHE A 17 -7.91 1.37 -7.60
C PHE A 17 -7.75 -0.03 -7.02
N VAL A 18 -6.66 -0.26 -6.31
CA VAL A 18 -6.50 -1.43 -5.43
C VAL A 18 -5.99 -1.00 -4.07
N THR A 19 -6.57 -1.55 -3.00
CA THR A 19 -6.01 -1.42 -1.65
C THR A 19 -5.63 -2.78 -1.09
N TYR A 20 -4.42 -2.85 -0.55
CA TYR A 20 -3.87 -3.98 0.19
C TYR A 20 -3.88 -3.75 1.71
N LEU A 21 -4.41 -2.60 2.14
CA LEU A 21 -4.26 -2.12 3.52
C LEU A 21 -5.54 -2.32 4.36
N SER A 22 -6.60 -2.85 3.77
CA SER A 22 -7.84 -3.21 4.47
C SER A 22 -7.80 -4.71 4.85
N PRO A 23 -8.22 -5.10 6.07
CA PRO A 23 -9.04 -4.33 7.02
C PRO A 23 -8.25 -3.52 8.06
N SER A 24 -6.91 -3.50 8.03
CA SER A 24 -6.11 -2.74 9.01
C SER A 24 -6.38 -1.24 8.98
N ILE A 25 -6.58 -0.68 7.78
CA ILE A 25 -7.14 0.65 7.55
C ILE A 25 -8.60 0.47 7.06
N PRO A 26 -9.57 1.22 7.59
CA PRO A 26 -10.98 1.07 7.20
C PRO A 26 -11.18 1.17 5.69
N GLN A 27 -11.88 0.18 5.10
CA GLN A 27 -12.23 0.15 3.68
C GLN A 27 -12.91 1.45 3.21
N ALA A 28 -13.76 2.02 4.06
CA ALA A 28 -14.47 3.27 3.80
C ALA A 28 -13.56 4.45 3.43
N LEU A 29 -12.30 4.47 3.91
CA LEU A 29 -11.33 5.49 3.50
C LEU A 29 -11.00 5.38 2.01
N PHE A 30 -10.72 4.16 1.53
CA PHE A 30 -10.36 3.93 0.14
C PHE A 30 -11.56 4.12 -0.80
N GLU A 31 -12.76 3.75 -0.34
CA GLU A 31 -14.02 4.05 -1.03
C GLU A 31 -14.23 5.56 -1.17
N ALA A 32 -14.06 6.31 -0.08
CA ALA A 32 -14.19 7.77 -0.11
C ALA A 32 -13.16 8.43 -1.05
N LEU A 33 -11.93 7.90 -1.13
CA LEU A 33 -10.91 8.37 -2.07
C LEU A 33 -11.30 8.07 -3.53
N ALA A 34 -11.75 6.86 -3.83
CA ALA A 34 -12.23 6.48 -5.16
C ALA A 34 -13.43 7.35 -5.60
N ASP A 35 -14.40 7.54 -4.70
CA ASP A 35 -15.56 8.41 -4.91
C ASP A 35 -15.18 9.88 -5.11
N HIS A 36 -14.17 10.35 -4.39
CA HIS A 36 -13.66 11.71 -4.56
C HIS A 36 -13.00 11.89 -5.92
N VAL A 37 -12.15 10.95 -6.34
CA VAL A 37 -11.47 10.97 -7.64
C VAL A 37 -12.46 10.88 -8.78
N GLN A 38 -13.48 10.00 -8.68
CA GLN A 38 -14.54 9.90 -9.67
C GLN A 38 -15.26 11.23 -9.88
N ARG A 39 -15.64 11.89 -8.78
CA ARG A 39 -16.31 13.20 -8.82
C ARG A 39 -15.39 14.32 -9.33
N ALA A 40 -14.13 14.34 -8.92
CA ALA A 40 -13.19 15.42 -9.24
C ALA A 40 -12.72 15.39 -10.70
N LEU A 41 -12.62 14.20 -11.30
CA LEU A 41 -12.13 14.03 -12.68
C LEU A 41 -13.27 13.93 -13.71
N GLU A 42 -14.53 14.02 -13.28
CA GLU A 42 -15.71 13.85 -14.14
C GLU A 42 -15.65 12.55 -14.98
N ARG A 43 -15.06 11.49 -14.39
CA ARG A 43 -14.83 10.21 -15.08
C ARG A 43 -16.07 9.34 -15.00
N GLU A 44 -16.26 8.54 -16.05
CA GLU A 44 -17.40 7.62 -16.12
C GLU A 44 -17.31 6.49 -15.09
N ARG A 45 -16.09 6.05 -14.71
CA ARG A 45 -15.93 4.94 -13.77
C ARG A 45 -14.60 4.95 -13.01
N VAL A 46 -14.67 4.82 -11.69
CA VAL A 46 -13.55 4.43 -10.83
C VAL A 46 -13.95 3.16 -10.09
N SER A 47 -13.16 2.10 -10.18
CA SER A 47 -13.36 0.88 -9.38
C SER A 47 -12.35 0.79 -8.26
N LEU A 48 -12.76 0.14 -7.16
CA LEU A 48 -11.88 -0.21 -6.05
C LEU A 48 -11.92 -1.72 -5.83
N ARG A 49 -10.76 -2.36 -5.94
CA ARG A 49 -10.53 -3.74 -5.51
C ARG A 49 -9.88 -3.75 -4.13
N VAL A 50 -10.37 -4.62 -3.25
CA VAL A 50 -9.76 -4.89 -1.94
C VAL A 50 -9.04 -6.24 -2.00
N GLU A 51 -7.75 -6.24 -1.71
CA GLU A 51 -6.95 -7.46 -1.51
C GLU A 51 -6.55 -7.52 -0.03
N SER A 52 -7.03 -8.53 0.70
CA SER A 52 -6.85 -8.62 2.16
C SER A 52 -5.90 -9.74 2.59
N ARG A 53 -5.31 -10.49 1.65
CA ARG A 53 -4.42 -11.63 1.95
C ARG A 53 -2.97 -11.22 2.19
N ALA A 54 -2.58 -10.02 1.77
CA ALA A 54 -1.23 -9.50 1.91
C ALA A 54 -1.24 -7.97 1.91
N SER A 55 -0.23 -7.37 2.55
CA SER A 55 -0.05 -5.91 2.60
C SER A 55 0.46 -5.27 1.30
N GLY A 56 0.58 -6.04 0.22
CA GLY A 56 0.99 -5.57 -1.11
C GLY A 56 1.29 -6.74 -2.05
N PRO A 57 1.61 -6.48 -3.34
CA PRO A 57 2.12 -7.48 -4.25
C PRO A 57 3.37 -8.16 -3.69
N GLN A 58 3.41 -9.48 -3.75
CA GLN A 58 4.56 -10.25 -3.29
C GLN A 58 5.72 -10.18 -4.28
N LYS A 59 6.94 -10.23 -3.76
CA LYS A 59 8.15 -10.27 -4.59
C LYS A 59 8.11 -11.47 -5.54
N GLY A 60 8.24 -11.23 -6.84
CA GLY A 60 8.21 -12.27 -7.87
C GLY A 60 7.20 -11.96 -8.96
N SER A 61 6.42 -12.95 -9.39
CA SER A 61 5.52 -12.87 -10.53
C SER A 61 4.42 -11.81 -10.38
N GLU A 62 3.88 -11.59 -9.18
CA GLU A 62 2.83 -10.58 -8.93
C GLU A 62 3.33 -9.15 -9.19
N CYS A 63 4.61 -8.87 -8.94
CA CYS A 63 5.18 -7.56 -9.20
C CYS A 63 5.29 -7.26 -10.70
N SER A 64 5.51 -8.29 -11.54
CA SER A 64 5.75 -8.11 -12.98
C SER A 64 4.48 -7.74 -13.76
N SER A 65 3.30 -8.25 -13.37
CA SER A 65 2.03 -7.95 -14.02
C SER A 65 1.31 -6.73 -13.42
N PHE A 66 1.87 -6.12 -12.37
CA PHE A 66 1.15 -5.15 -11.55
C PHE A 66 0.56 -3.96 -12.33
N ALA A 67 1.30 -3.43 -13.31
CA ALA A 67 0.82 -2.32 -14.13
C ALA A 67 -0.43 -2.68 -14.96
N GLU A 68 -0.64 -3.96 -15.25
CA GLU A 68 -1.82 -4.44 -15.96
C GLU A 68 -3.04 -4.54 -15.04
N ASP A 69 -2.84 -4.63 -13.73
CA ASP A 69 -3.90 -4.92 -12.74
C ASP A 69 -4.47 -3.69 -12.04
N ALA A 70 -3.72 -2.58 -11.99
CA ALA A 70 -4.12 -1.36 -11.27
C ALA A 70 -3.53 -0.09 -11.89
N ASP A 71 -4.24 1.03 -11.69
CA ASP A 71 -3.77 2.37 -12.05
C ASP A 71 -3.38 3.18 -10.79
N VAL A 72 -4.07 2.94 -9.66
CA VAL A 72 -3.75 3.53 -8.35
C VAL A 72 -3.75 2.44 -7.29
N ALA A 73 -2.76 2.47 -6.39
CA ALA A 73 -2.62 1.44 -5.38
C ALA A 73 -2.20 1.95 -4.01
N PHE A 74 -2.77 1.35 -2.97
CA PHE A 74 -2.40 1.54 -1.57
C PHE A 74 -1.78 0.24 -1.05
N MET A 75 -0.51 0.28 -0.68
CA MET A 75 0.26 -0.89 -0.25
C MET A 75 1.35 -0.51 0.76
N CYS A 76 1.90 -1.49 1.45
CA CYS A 76 3.06 -1.29 2.31
C CYS A 76 4.34 -0.98 1.51
N ALA A 77 5.24 -0.24 2.14
CA ALA A 77 6.51 0.21 1.56
C ALA A 77 7.41 -0.90 0.97
N PRO A 78 7.49 -2.13 1.52
CA PRO A 78 8.30 -3.20 0.94
C PRO A 78 7.84 -3.57 -0.47
N SER A 79 6.54 -3.75 -0.69
CA SER A 79 5.98 -4.03 -2.02
C SER A 79 6.25 -2.90 -3.01
N PHE A 80 6.08 -1.64 -2.58
CA PHE A 80 6.46 -0.49 -3.41
C PHE A 80 7.95 -0.54 -3.80
N THR A 81 8.83 -0.84 -2.84
CA THR A 81 10.28 -0.92 -3.08
C THR A 81 10.62 -2.04 -4.06
N TRP A 82 9.96 -3.19 -3.97
CA TRP A 82 10.16 -4.30 -4.91
C TRP A 82 9.70 -3.94 -6.32
N LEU A 83 8.52 -3.34 -6.47
CA LEU A 83 8.02 -2.86 -7.75
C LEU A 83 8.96 -1.81 -8.35
N ARG A 84 9.41 -0.83 -7.56
CA ARG A 84 10.39 0.19 -8.00
C ARG A 84 11.74 -0.38 -8.43
N GLY A 85 12.10 -1.57 -7.95
CA GLY A 85 13.31 -2.27 -8.35
C GLY A 85 13.23 -2.94 -9.72
N LEU A 86 12.03 -3.12 -10.28
CA LEU A 86 11.83 -3.70 -11.61
C LEU A 86 12.27 -2.76 -12.74
N GLN A 87 12.50 -3.32 -13.93
CA GLN A 87 12.96 -2.59 -15.11
C GLN A 87 12.09 -2.94 -16.33
N PRO A 88 11.30 -1.98 -16.88
CA PRO A 88 11.04 -0.65 -16.32
C PRO A 88 10.23 -0.74 -15.01
N PRO A 89 10.32 0.25 -14.11
CA PRO A 89 9.53 0.24 -12.88
C PRO A 89 8.05 0.52 -13.19
N PRO A 90 7.10 -0.36 -12.82
CA PRO A 90 5.69 -0.24 -13.17
C PRO A 90 4.91 0.77 -12.33
N VAL A 91 5.52 1.34 -11.28
CA VAL A 91 4.85 2.24 -10.33
C VAL A 91 5.71 3.46 -10.01
N GLU A 92 5.05 4.54 -9.61
CA GLU A 92 5.67 5.73 -9.02
C GLU A 92 4.85 6.22 -7.82
N LEU A 93 5.44 7.06 -6.97
CA LEU A 93 4.70 7.69 -5.88
C LEU A 93 3.94 8.90 -6.40
N LEU A 94 2.66 9.00 -6.02
CA LEU A 94 1.83 10.18 -6.27
C LEU A 94 2.23 11.41 -5.43
N GLY A 95 3.23 11.29 -4.55
CA GLY A 95 3.65 12.37 -3.65
C GLY A 95 2.66 12.67 -2.52
N VAL A 96 1.69 11.78 -2.27
CA VAL A 96 0.71 11.88 -1.19
C VAL A 96 0.91 10.75 -0.18
N LEU A 97 0.83 11.06 1.10
CA LEU A 97 0.96 10.09 2.20
C LEU A 97 -0.07 10.42 3.29
N PRO A 98 -0.63 9.40 3.97
CA PRO A 98 -1.51 9.62 5.10
C PRO A 98 -0.75 10.24 6.27
N ILE A 99 -1.41 11.16 6.97
CA ILE A 99 -1.00 11.65 8.29
C ILE A 99 -1.97 11.01 9.29
N PHE A 100 -1.47 10.10 10.10
CA PHE A 100 -2.29 9.42 11.10
C PHE A 100 -2.59 10.37 12.27
N ASP A 101 -3.63 10.06 13.05
CA ASP A 101 -3.89 10.80 14.29
C ASP A 101 -3.11 10.15 15.44
N ASP A 102 -1.81 10.49 15.53
CA ASP A 102 -0.89 9.99 16.55
C ASP A 102 0.00 11.15 17.01
N GLU A 103 -0.05 11.47 18.30
CA GLU A 103 0.72 12.59 18.88
C GLU A 103 2.23 12.49 18.57
N ARG A 104 2.76 11.27 18.43
CA ARG A 104 4.19 11.04 18.12
C ARG A 104 4.58 11.57 16.74
N ASN A 105 3.64 11.68 15.81
CA ASN A 105 3.94 12.06 14.44
C ASN A 105 4.05 13.57 14.23
N LEU A 106 3.57 14.39 15.17
CA LEU A 106 3.62 15.86 15.11
C LEU A 106 3.09 16.44 13.77
N GLY A 107 2.03 15.83 13.23
CA GLY A 107 1.42 16.23 11.95
C GLY A 107 2.23 15.85 10.72
N ARG A 108 3.21 14.94 10.84
CA ARG A 108 4.06 14.49 9.73
C ARG A 108 3.57 13.14 9.19
N PRO A 109 3.77 12.85 7.88
CA PRO A 109 3.42 11.57 7.27
C PRO A 109 4.46 10.48 7.65
N VAL A 110 4.53 10.17 8.94
CA VAL A 110 5.37 9.12 9.51
C VAL A 110 4.50 8.17 10.30
N TYR A 111 4.92 6.93 10.41
CA TYR A 111 4.30 5.93 11.26
C TYR A 111 5.38 5.19 12.06
N PHE A 112 4.96 4.54 13.14
CA PHE A 112 5.86 3.87 14.08
C PHE A 112 5.56 2.37 14.10
N CYS A 113 6.61 1.56 14.24
CA CYS A 113 6.51 0.13 14.46
C CYS A 113 6.73 -0.12 15.94
N ASP A 114 5.73 -0.65 16.62
CA ASP A 114 5.78 -0.97 18.05
C ASP A 114 5.85 -2.48 18.26
N VAL A 115 6.66 -2.93 19.21
CA VAL A 115 6.64 -4.33 19.67
C VAL A 115 5.70 -4.40 20.87
N VAL A 116 4.54 -5.00 20.65
CA VAL A 116 3.51 -5.14 21.69
C VAL A 116 3.69 -6.45 22.43
N VAL A 117 3.75 -6.38 23.76
CA VAL A 117 3.90 -7.55 24.65
C VAL A 117 2.80 -7.55 25.71
N ARG A 118 2.53 -8.70 26.32
CA ARG A 118 1.57 -8.78 27.42
C ARG A 118 2.08 -7.98 28.61
N LYS A 119 1.21 -7.11 29.15
CA LYS A 119 1.50 -6.26 30.32
C LYS A 119 2.03 -7.06 31.52
N ASP A 120 1.38 -8.18 31.82
CA ASP A 120 1.76 -9.06 32.94
C ASP A 120 2.65 -10.25 32.50
N GLY A 121 3.41 -10.06 31.40
CA GLY A 121 4.31 -11.05 30.84
C GLY A 121 5.74 -10.97 31.41
N GLN A 122 6.61 -11.87 30.93
CA GLN A 122 8.02 -11.94 31.32
C GLN A 122 8.95 -11.08 30.44
N ILE A 123 8.40 -10.37 29.46
CA ILE A 123 9.18 -9.55 28.53
C ILE A 123 9.17 -8.11 29.04
N HIS A 124 10.32 -7.63 29.49
CA HIS A 124 10.49 -6.27 30.01
C HIS A 124 11.55 -5.47 29.23
N ALA A 125 12.38 -6.15 28.44
CA ALA A 125 13.36 -5.57 27.54
C ALA A 125 13.47 -6.35 26.22
N PHE A 126 14.06 -5.74 25.19
CA PHE A 126 14.28 -6.40 23.90
C PHE A 126 15.11 -7.69 24.00
N SER A 127 16.02 -7.77 24.97
CA SER A 127 16.81 -8.99 25.24
C SER A 127 15.94 -10.21 25.53
N ASP A 128 14.78 -9.99 26.14
CA ASP A 128 13.88 -11.05 26.60
C ASP A 128 13.08 -11.65 25.43
N LEU A 129 13.12 -11.02 24.25
CA LEU A 129 12.47 -11.53 23.02
C LEU A 129 13.24 -12.68 22.37
N LYS A 130 14.49 -12.91 22.77
CA LYS A 130 15.34 -13.93 22.16
C LYS A 130 14.74 -15.32 22.39
N GLY A 131 14.51 -16.04 21.29
CA GLY A 131 13.89 -17.37 21.32
C GLY A 131 12.38 -17.36 21.57
N GLY A 132 11.76 -16.17 21.65
CA GLY A 132 10.32 -16.02 21.76
C GLY A 132 9.59 -16.32 20.45
N SER A 133 8.28 -16.50 20.54
CA SER A 133 7.38 -16.60 19.38
C SER A 133 6.91 -15.22 18.97
N TRP A 134 6.83 -14.98 17.66
CA TRP A 134 6.39 -13.71 17.08
C TRP A 134 5.08 -13.92 16.33
N ALA A 135 4.18 -12.95 16.48
CA ALA A 135 3.06 -12.76 15.58
C ALA A 135 3.30 -11.45 14.83
N TYR A 136 3.04 -11.47 13.53
CA TYR A 136 3.25 -10.35 12.61
C TYR A 136 2.18 -10.46 11.51
N ASN A 137 1.85 -9.36 10.84
CA ASN A 137 0.78 -9.29 9.85
C ASN A 137 1.08 -10.19 8.65
N ASP A 138 2.15 -9.91 7.90
CA ASP A 138 2.57 -10.70 6.74
C ASP A 138 3.98 -10.31 6.25
N ALA A 139 4.52 -11.09 5.30
CA ALA A 139 5.89 -10.90 4.79
C ALA A 139 6.12 -9.59 4.01
N CYS A 140 5.05 -8.90 3.59
CA CYS A 140 5.09 -7.61 2.89
C CYS A 140 4.88 -6.42 3.83
N SER A 141 4.54 -6.65 5.10
CA SER A 141 4.41 -5.61 6.12
C SER A 141 5.78 -5.11 6.57
N LEU A 142 5.97 -3.79 6.62
CA LEU A 142 7.20 -3.19 7.15
C LEU A 142 7.20 -3.12 8.68
N SER A 143 6.02 -3.04 9.32
CA SER A 143 5.89 -2.99 10.77
C SER A 143 5.86 -4.35 11.45
N GLY A 144 5.85 -5.43 10.69
CA GLY A 144 5.43 -6.75 11.16
C GLY A 144 4.09 -7.07 10.56
#